data_AF-A0A917C0I2-F1
#
_entry.id   AF-A0A917C0I2-F1
#
_cell.length_a   1.000
_cell.length_b   1.000
_cell.length_c   1.000
_cell.angle_alpha   90.00
_cell.angle_beta   90.00
_cell.angle_gamma   90.00
#
_symmetry.space_group_name_H-M   'P 1'
#
loop_
_entity.id
_entity.type
_entity.pdbx_description
1 polymer ?
#
loop_
_entity_poly.entity_id
_entity_poly.type
_entity_poly.pdbx_seq_one_letter_code
_entity_poly.pdbx_strand_id
1 'polypeptide(L)'
;MKLYRDEQNIPRVEAKPEFAVLAEFLEDDIQSDKVSAIELLNFLEKKKGERVGNAFCATFDDQNVTIECLFDDSKVQSYTRNIFFQAVEAWIVFIND
;
A
#
# COMPACT_ATOMS: atom_id res chain seq x y z
N MET A 1 -0.14 -8.86 8.64
CA MET A 1 1.15 -8.57 7.99
C MET A 1 2.18 -8.30 9.08
N LYS A 2 3.46 -8.55 8.82
CA LYS A 2 4.57 -8.34 9.74
C LYS A 2 5.54 -7.35 9.10
N LEU A 3 5.79 -6.23 9.77
CA LEU A 3 6.70 -5.19 9.32
C LEU A 3 8.07 -5.40 9.97
N TYR A 4 9.14 -5.25 9.21
CA TYR A 4 10.51 -5.43 9.71
C TYR A 4 11.51 -4.67 8.83
N ARG A 5 12.73 -4.45 9.34
CA ARG A 5 13.83 -3.90 8.55
C ARG A 5 14.78 -5.03 8.18
N ASP A 6 15.25 -5.04 6.94
CA ASP A 6 16.27 -6.01 6.50
C ASP A 6 17.69 -5.64 6.98
N GLU A 7 18.69 -6.41 6.56
CA GLU A 7 20.10 -6.20 6.92
C GLU A 7 20.65 -4.83 6.46
N GLN A 8 19.98 -4.18 5.51
CA GLN A 8 20.33 -2.85 4.97
C GLN A 8 19.50 -1.74 5.62
N ASN A 9 18.73 -2.06 6.67
CA ASN A 9 17.81 -1.15 7.37
C ASN A 9 16.64 -0.67 6.50
N ILE A 10 16.33 -1.37 5.41
CA ILE A 10 15.25 -1.02 4.49
C ILE A 10 13.93 -1.61 5.02
N PRO A 11 12.83 -0.83 5.04
CA PRO A 11 11.51 -1.34 5.40
C PRO A 11 11.05 -2.50 4.50
N ARG A 12 10.51 -3.56 5.12
CA ARG A 12 9.95 -4.76 4.47
C ARG A 12 8.64 -5.20 5.13
N VAL A 13 7.83 -5.92 4.37
CA VAL A 13 6.53 -6.47 4.75
C VAL A 13 6.47 -7.95 4.41
N GLU A 14 6.29 -8.79 5.43
CA GLU A 14 5.91 -10.19 5.24
C GLU A 14 4.39 -10.34 5.40
N ALA A 15 3.74 -10.90 4.40
CA ALA A 15 2.29 -11.01 4.33
C ALA A 15 1.83 -12.38 3.83
N LYS A 16 0.59 -12.75 4.20
CA LYS A 16 -0.08 -13.92 3.64
C LYS A 16 -0.47 -13.67 2.17
N PRO A 17 -0.74 -14.71 1.36
CA PRO A 17 -1.04 -14.55 -0.07
C PRO A 17 -2.18 -13.57 -0.39
N GLU A 18 -3.20 -13.51 0.47
CA GLU A 18 -4.33 -12.59 0.33
C GLU A 18 -3.99 -11.10 0.53
N PHE A 19 -2.76 -10.79 0.98
CA PHE A 19 -2.24 -9.43 1.14
C PHE A 19 -0.91 -9.23 0.41
N ALA A 20 -0.52 -10.15 -0.48
CA ALA A 20 0.77 -10.11 -1.14
C ALA A 20 0.94 -8.84 -2.00
N VAL A 21 -0.09 -8.48 -2.77
CA VAL A 21 -0.05 -7.26 -3.61
C VAL A 21 0.01 -5.99 -2.75
N LEU A 22 -0.68 -5.98 -1.61
CA LEU A 22 -0.62 -4.86 -0.67
C LEU A 22 0.77 -4.74 -0.03
N ALA A 23 1.41 -5.85 0.33
CA ALA A 23 2.77 -5.85 0.85
C ALA A 23 3.77 -5.30 -0.17
N GLU A 24 3.73 -5.79 -1.42
CA GLU A 24 4.57 -5.28 -2.51
C GLU A 24 4.31 -3.78 -2.76
N PHE A 25 3.05 -3.35 -2.76
CA PHE A 25 2.71 -1.94 -2.89
C PHE A 25 3.30 -1.04 -1.80
N LEU A 26 3.26 -1.48 -0.53
CA LEU A 26 3.90 -0.74 0.57
C LEU A 26 5.41 -0.65 0.38
N GLU A 27 6.06 -1.73 -0.06
CA GLU A 27 7.51 -1.78 -0.26
C GLU A 27 7.98 -1.00 -1.49
N ASP A 28 7.30 -1.11 -2.63
CA ASP A 28 7.80 -0.61 -3.92
C ASP A 28 7.31 0.81 -4.23
N ASP A 29 6.09 1.16 -3.83
CA ASP A 29 5.47 2.44 -4.15
C ASP A 29 5.49 3.41 -2.97
N ILE A 30 5.22 2.93 -1.75
CA ILE A 30 5.29 3.81 -0.56
C ILE A 30 6.73 3.90 -0.03
N GLN A 31 7.45 2.78 0.03
CA GLN A 31 8.84 2.73 0.49
C GLN A 31 9.00 3.44 1.86
N SER A 32 10.07 4.22 2.03
CA SER A 32 10.29 5.10 3.19
C SER A 32 9.70 6.51 2.99
N ASP A 33 8.83 6.72 1.99
CA ASP A 33 8.24 8.04 1.70
C ASP A 33 6.95 8.28 2.48
N LYS A 34 7.12 8.96 3.62
CA LYS A 34 6.02 9.39 4.49
C LYS A 34 5.03 10.31 3.78
N VAL A 35 5.50 11.21 2.91
CA VAL A 35 4.61 12.20 2.27
C VAL A 35 3.65 11.47 1.35
N SER A 36 4.18 10.57 0.51
CA SER A 36 3.37 9.72 -0.35
C SER A 36 2.35 8.89 0.42
N ALA A 37 2.75 8.33 1.58
CA ALA A 37 1.85 7.55 2.43
C ALA A 37 0.71 8.38 3.04
N ILE A 38 0.99 9.59 3.53
CA ILE A 38 -0.02 10.50 4.11
C ILE A 38 -0.98 10.99 3.03
N GLU A 39 -0.48 11.34 1.85
CA GLU A 39 -1.32 11.71 0.73
C GLU A 39 -2.29 10.59 0.35
N LEU A 40 -1.84 9.33 0.40
CA LEU A 40 -2.67 8.15 0.18
C LEU A 40 -3.89 8.09 1.10
N LEU A 41 -3.70 8.40 2.38
CA LEU A 41 -4.77 8.45 3.36
C LEU A 41 -5.76 9.59 3.06
N ASN A 42 -5.26 10.75 2.62
CA ASN A 42 -6.12 11.86 2.18
C ASN A 42 -6.92 11.50 0.91
N PHE A 43 -6.38 10.66 0.02
CA PHE A 43 -7.11 10.16 -1.14
C PHE A 43 -8.25 9.23 -0.77
N LEU A 44 -8.09 8.41 0.27
CA LEU A 44 -9.20 7.63 0.82
C LEU A 44 -10.36 8.58 1.19
N GLU A 45 -10.12 9.68 1.90
CA GLU A 45 -11.21 10.58 2.33
C GLU A 45 -12.09 11.11 1.18
N LYS A 46 -11.55 11.23 -0.04
CA LYS A 46 -12.25 11.72 -1.23
C LYS A 46 -13.27 10.73 -1.84
N LYS A 47 -13.41 9.53 -1.27
CA LYS A 47 -14.29 8.42 -1.67
C LYS A 47 -14.00 7.77 -3.03
N LYS A 48 -13.57 8.52 -4.05
CA LYS A 48 -13.24 7.98 -5.38
C LYS A 48 -12.01 8.62 -5.97
N GLY A 49 -11.27 7.84 -6.76
CA GLY A 49 -10.13 8.33 -7.55
C GLY A 49 -9.16 7.22 -7.87
N GLU A 50 -8.08 7.59 -8.54
CA GLU A 50 -6.93 6.70 -8.77
C GLU A 50 -5.66 7.41 -8.33
N ARG A 51 -4.69 6.63 -7.90
CA ARG A 51 -3.31 7.08 -7.71
C ARG A 51 -2.39 6.06 -8.36
N VAL A 52 -1.69 6.51 -9.37
CA VAL A 52 -0.63 5.75 -10.03
C VAL A 52 0.67 6.08 -9.32
N GLY A 53 1.37 5.06 -8.83
CA GLY A 53 2.72 5.20 -8.31
C GLY A 53 3.74 4.63 -9.29
N ASN A 54 4.80 4.00 -8.77
CA ASN A 54 5.95 3.56 -9.56
C ASN A 54 5.72 2.18 -10.19
N ALA A 55 5.25 1.22 -9.40
CA ALA A 55 5.01 -0.16 -9.83
C ALA A 55 3.53 -0.53 -9.78
N PHE A 56 2.71 0.22 -9.07
CA PHE A 56 1.30 -0.10 -8.89
C PHE A 56 0.37 1.11 -9.14
N CYS A 57 -0.87 0.80 -9.49
CA CYS A 57 -1.98 1.75 -9.47
C CYS A 57 -2.96 1.34 -8.36
N ALA A 58 -3.35 2.31 -7.53
CA ALA A 58 -4.38 2.15 -6.52
C ALA A 58 -5.66 2.90 -6.95
N THR A 59 -6.72 2.15 -7.23
CA THR A 59 -8.04 2.69 -7.56
C THR A 59 -8.95 2.63 -6.34
N PHE A 60 -9.54 3.75 -5.99
CA PHE A 60 -10.40 3.95 -4.83
C PHE A 60 -11.86 4.06 -5.27
N ASP A 61 -12.73 3.25 -4.67
CA ASP A 61 -14.17 3.41 -4.74
C ASP A 61 -14.79 3.61 -3.35
N ASP A 62 -16.13 3.67 -3.27
CA ASP A 62 -16.84 3.94 -2.02
C ASP A 62 -16.62 2.86 -0.92
N GLN A 63 -16.26 1.64 -1.31
CA GLN A 63 -16.16 0.47 -0.41
C GLN A 63 -14.76 -0.14 -0.37
N ASN A 64 -14.05 -0.14 -1.48
CA ASN A 64 -12.82 -0.87 -1.70
C ASN A 64 -11.70 -0.01 -2.28
N VAL A 65 -10.49 -0.56 -2.18
CA VAL A 65 -9.30 -0.12 -2.89
C VAL A 65 -8.78 -1.31 -3.69
N THR A 66 -8.66 -1.14 -4.99
CA THR A 66 -8.07 -2.13 -5.89
C THR A 66 -6.64 -1.70 -6.20
N ILE A 67 -5.69 -2.59 -5.97
CA ILE A 67 -4.28 -2.39 -6.31
C ILE A 67 -3.95 -3.31 -7.46
N GLU A 68 -3.39 -2.76 -8.53
CA GLU A 68 -2.95 -3.47 -9.72
C GLU A 68 -1.48 -3.14 -10.03
N CYS A 69 -0.70 -4.16 -10.39
CA CYS A 69 0.67 -3.94 -10.85
C CYS A 69 0.67 -3.43 -12.29
N LEU A 70 1.44 -2.38 -12.56
CA LEU A 70 1.55 -1.76 -13.88
C LEU A 70 2.30 -2.62 -14.90
N PHE A 71 3.00 -3.66 -14.43
CA PHE A 71 3.87 -4.51 -15.25
C PHE A 71 3.43 -5.97 -15.28
N ASP A 72 2.44 -6.35 -14.48
CA ASP A 72 1.95 -7.74 -14.36
C ASP A 72 0.45 -7.74 -14.05
N ASP A 73 -0.36 -7.94 -15.08
CA ASP A 73 -1.83 -7.97 -14.99
C ASP A 73 -2.37 -9.10 -14.08
N SER A 74 -1.54 -10.09 -13.74
CA SER A 74 -1.95 -11.15 -12.80
C SER A 74 -1.90 -10.69 -11.34
N LYS A 75 -1.21 -9.58 -11.05
CA LYS A 75 -1.09 -8.99 -9.71
C LYS A 75 -2.11 -7.89 -9.51
N VAL A 76 -3.36 -8.31 -9.36
CA VAL A 76 -4.47 -7.43 -9.00
C VAL A 76 -5.22 -7.98 -7.79
N GLN A 77 -5.39 -7.15 -6.76
CA GLN A 77 -6.15 -7.51 -5.57
C GLN A 77 -6.97 -6.32 -5.06
N SER A 78 -8.16 -6.61 -4.53
CA SER A 78 -9.07 -5.62 -3.97
C SER A 78 -9.25 -5.84 -2.48
N TYR A 79 -9.21 -4.75 -1.73
CA TYR A 79 -9.29 -4.73 -0.28
C TYR A 79 -10.39 -3.80 0.17
N THR A 80 -11.03 -4.11 1.30
CA THR A 80 -11.88 -3.11 1.95
C THR A 80 -11.04 -1.90 2.31
N ARG A 81 -11.63 -0.71 2.22
CA ARG A 81 -10.94 0.55 2.56
C ARG A 81 -10.35 0.56 3.97
N ASN A 82 -11.01 -0.11 4.92
CA ASN A 82 -10.51 -0.21 6.29
C ASN A 82 -9.21 -1.04 6.38
N ILE A 83 -9.13 -2.17 5.67
CA ILE A 83 -7.91 -2.99 5.63
C ILE A 83 -6.76 -2.18 5.02
N PHE A 84 -7.02 -1.51 3.90
CA PHE A 84 -6.02 -0.70 3.22
C PHE A 84 -5.55 0.47 4.11
N PHE A 85 -6.48 1.17 4.78
CA PHE A 85 -6.17 2.24 5.73
C PHE A 85 -5.26 1.75 6.86
N GLN A 86 -5.62 0.66 7.52
CA GLN A 86 -4.85 0.10 8.64
C GLN A 86 -3.45 -0.34 8.21
N ALA A 87 -3.32 -0.88 6.99
CA ALA A 87 -2.03 -1.27 6.43
C ALA A 87 -1.10 -0.08 6.23
N VAL A 88 -1.60 0.98 5.59
CA VAL A 88 -0.84 2.19 5.29
C VAL A 88 -0.51 2.96 6.57
N GLU A 89 -1.45 3.04 7.52
CA GLU A 89 -1.21 3.65 8.83
C GLU A 89 -0.11 2.90 9.60
N ALA A 90 -0.18 1.57 9.67
CA ALA A 90 0.85 0.76 10.33
C ALA A 90 2.22 0.94 9.66
N TRP A 91 2.25 1.02 8.33
CA TRP A 91 3.48 1.29 7.58
C TRP A 91 4.06 2.67 7.91
N ILE A 92 3.23 3.72 7.94
CA ILE A 92 3.66 5.09 8.30
C ILE A 92 4.29 5.11 9.69
N VAL A 93 3.67 4.47 10.68
CA VAL A 93 4.23 4.39 12.03
C VAL A 93 5.59 3.69 11.99
N PHE A 94 5.64 2.53 11.33
CA PHE A 94 6.85 1.71 11.24
C PHE A 94 8.03 2.41 10.56
N ILE A 95 7.81 3.17 9.47
CA ILE A 95 8.91 3.86 8.79
C ILE A 95 9.39 5.11 9.55
N ASN A 96 8.61 5.64 10.50
CA ASN A 96 9.00 6.76 11.36
C ASN A 96 9.80 6.34 12.61
N ASP A 97 9.70 5.06 13.03
CA ASP A 97 10.45 4.47 14.14
C ASP A 97 11.87 4.04 13.70
#